data_AF-A0A836JRL8-F1
#
_entry.id   AF-A0A836JRL8-F1
#
_cell.length_a   1.000
_cell.length_b   1.000
_cell.length_c   1.000
_cell.angle_alpha   90.00
_cell.angle_beta   90.00
_cell.angle_gamma   90.00
#
_symmetry.space_group_name_H-M   'P 1'
#
loop_
_entity.id
_entity.type
_entity.pdbx_description
1 polymer ?
#
loop_
_entity_poly.entity_id
_entity_poly.type
_entity_poly.pdbx_seq_one_letter_code
_entity_poly.pdbx_strand_id
1 'polypeptide(L)'
;MTASNQRRSSLPLSPSEALSGLQSVLEFSNAGCRVPPRAPRDSRRKMAVFMKAVQTKTSMNGITKLFTNLSLTSSVIESPKRAFLRSTPTLHCAFIHLTSERRDLMEFFDDPKNWGKSEVRVGRSWKKDELRLKSNSDLHKLWFVLLKERNMLMTMEEACKNADEIFPNPERLDKVQGSMSNLESIVRERNRAYHLLETGETGERPGKFVYNCLGIRFYYQMGQYSIPKFINTKWYKTHLFGFGGYATRKFLRLYREQLWNKKRKSRTRNKNRVAMLIRKFPNLDLETVKERFPDVDVEKVKTSKKARGHIVPV
;
A
#
# COMPACT_ATOMS: atom_id res chain seq x y z
N MET A 1 -7.29 21.90 70.22
CA MET A 1 -7.93 20.95 69.28
C MET A 1 -7.52 21.34 67.86
N THR A 2 -6.46 20.72 67.35
CA THR A 2 -5.89 20.99 66.02
C THR A 2 -5.77 19.65 65.29
N ALA A 3 -6.55 19.46 64.22
CA ALA A 3 -6.61 18.22 63.47
C ALA A 3 -5.52 18.18 62.39
N SER A 4 -4.67 17.16 62.48
CA SER A 4 -3.60 16.82 61.55
C SER A 4 -4.14 16.08 60.32
N ASN A 5 -3.72 16.54 59.13
CA ASN A 5 -4.18 16.06 57.83
C ASN A 5 -3.11 15.12 57.22
N GLN A 6 -3.38 13.81 57.19
CA GLN A 6 -2.43 12.78 56.74
C GLN A 6 -2.69 12.41 55.27
N ARG A 7 -1.77 12.79 54.38
CA ARG A 7 -1.78 12.41 52.95
C ARG A 7 -1.34 10.94 52.80
N ARG A 8 -2.17 10.10 52.18
CA ARG A 8 -1.80 8.75 51.71
C ARG A 8 -0.92 8.87 50.45
N SER A 9 0.28 8.34 50.53
CA SER A 9 1.20 8.09 49.40
C SER A 9 0.77 6.84 48.62
N SER A 10 0.51 6.98 47.32
CA SER A 10 0.29 5.87 46.38
C SER A 10 1.63 5.37 45.82
N LEU A 11 1.93 4.09 46.01
CA LEU A 11 3.09 3.39 45.42
C LEU A 11 2.91 3.17 43.91
N PRO A 12 4.00 3.11 43.12
CA PRO A 12 3.93 2.89 41.68
C PRO A 12 3.81 1.40 41.32
N LEU A 13 2.97 1.11 40.31
CA LEU A 13 2.74 -0.23 39.74
C LEU A 13 3.96 -0.72 38.94
N SER A 14 4.22 -2.03 39.00
CA SER A 14 5.40 -2.69 38.42
C SER A 14 5.35 -2.84 36.88
N PRO A 15 6.51 -2.97 36.19
CA PRO A 15 6.61 -2.89 34.71
C PRO A 15 6.01 -4.07 33.93
N SER A 16 5.67 -5.19 34.57
CA SER A 16 5.26 -6.43 33.89
C SER A 16 3.80 -6.40 33.40
N GLU A 17 2.93 -5.61 34.04
CA GLU A 17 1.52 -5.48 33.66
C GLU A 17 1.29 -4.58 32.43
N ALA A 18 2.28 -3.75 32.07
CA ALA A 18 2.20 -2.84 30.93
C ALA A 18 2.35 -3.55 29.56
N LEU A 19 2.98 -4.72 29.52
CA LEU A 19 3.32 -5.41 28.27
C LEU A 19 2.18 -6.27 27.72
N SER A 20 1.34 -6.88 28.58
CA SER A 20 0.20 -7.69 28.14
C SER A 20 -0.95 -6.85 27.55
N GLY A 21 -1.08 -5.59 28.00
CA GLY A 21 -2.06 -4.63 27.48
C GLY A 21 -1.71 -4.08 26.09
N LEU A 22 -0.42 -4.08 25.71
CA LEU A 22 0.05 -3.56 24.42
C LEU A 22 -0.06 -4.59 23.29
N GLN A 23 0.06 -5.89 23.59
CA GLN A 23 -0.07 -6.97 22.59
C GLN A 23 -1.49 -7.01 21.99
N SER A 24 -2.54 -6.85 22.81
CA SER A 24 -3.94 -6.86 22.35
C SER A 24 -4.33 -5.62 21.52
N VAL A 25 -3.56 -4.54 21.58
CA VAL A 25 -3.83 -3.30 20.81
C VAL A 25 -3.13 -3.33 19.45
N LEU A 26 -1.99 -4.03 19.32
CA LEU A 26 -1.29 -4.20 18.04
C LEU A 26 -2.08 -5.07 17.06
N GLU A 27 -2.70 -6.16 17.52
CA GLU A 27 -3.44 -7.08 16.64
C GLU A 27 -4.74 -6.48 16.06
N PHE A 28 -5.37 -5.52 16.76
CA PHE A 28 -6.55 -4.83 16.24
C PHE A 28 -6.22 -3.66 15.30
N SER A 29 -4.99 -3.13 15.31
CA SER A 29 -4.56 -2.08 14.39
C SER A 29 -4.27 -2.62 12.98
N ASN A 30 -3.90 -3.90 12.85
CA ASN A 30 -3.60 -4.52 11.56
C ASN A 30 -4.83 -4.98 10.76
N ALA A 31 -6.03 -4.96 11.36
CA ALA A 31 -7.28 -5.28 10.66
C ALA A 31 -7.99 -4.06 10.04
N GLY A 32 -7.44 -2.84 10.21
CA GLY A 32 -8.08 -1.57 9.80
C GLY A 32 -7.44 -0.87 8.60
N CYS A 33 -6.33 -1.38 8.06
CA CYS A 33 -5.63 -0.76 6.92
C CYS A 33 -6.00 -1.44 5.60
N ARG A 34 -7.30 -1.55 5.29
CA ARG A 34 -7.71 -1.59 3.87
C ARG A 34 -7.83 -0.15 3.41
N VAL A 35 -6.90 0.24 2.54
CA VAL A 35 -7.01 1.45 1.73
C VAL A 35 -8.39 1.43 1.08
N PRO A 36 -9.24 2.47 1.25
CA PRO A 36 -10.51 2.50 0.52
C PRO A 36 -10.21 2.52 -0.99
N PRO A 37 -10.96 1.78 -1.82
CA PRO A 37 -10.77 1.85 -3.27
C PRO A 37 -10.95 3.30 -3.70
N ARG A 38 -10.00 3.82 -4.50
CA ARG A 38 -10.12 5.14 -5.12
C ARG A 38 -11.43 5.15 -5.90
N ALA A 39 -12.36 6.02 -5.50
CA ALA A 39 -13.52 6.34 -6.33
C ALA A 39 -13.04 6.67 -7.75
N PRO A 40 -13.69 6.14 -8.80
CA PRO A 40 -13.32 6.44 -10.18
C PRO A 40 -13.41 7.95 -10.37
N ARG A 41 -12.28 8.56 -10.77
CA ARG A 41 -12.27 9.96 -11.20
C ARG A 41 -13.02 10.00 -12.52
N ASP A 42 -14.30 10.33 -12.44
CA ASP A 42 -15.15 10.56 -13.59
C ASP A 42 -14.67 11.81 -14.34
N SER A 43 -13.70 11.59 -15.23
CA SER A 43 -13.09 12.58 -16.12
C SER A 43 -13.98 12.91 -17.32
N ARG A 44 -15.12 12.23 -17.49
CA ARG A 44 -16.02 12.43 -18.64
C ARG A 44 -16.90 13.68 -18.51
N ARG A 45 -17.26 14.09 -17.29
CA ARG A 45 -18.13 15.27 -17.06
C ARG A 45 -17.44 16.62 -17.30
N LYS A 46 -16.10 16.71 -17.19
CA LYS A 46 -15.37 17.97 -17.39
C LYS A 46 -15.05 18.27 -18.86
N MET A 47 -14.93 17.24 -19.70
CA MET A 47 -14.67 17.42 -21.15
C MET A 47 -15.91 17.88 -21.93
N ALA A 48 -17.12 17.50 -21.48
CA ALA A 48 -18.37 17.91 -22.12
C ALA A 48 -18.73 19.40 -21.94
N VAL A 49 -18.32 20.00 -20.81
CA VAL A 49 -18.54 21.43 -20.54
C VAL A 49 -17.55 22.29 -21.32
N PHE A 50 -16.33 21.80 -21.53
CA PHE A 50 -15.30 22.50 -22.31
C PHE A 50 -15.63 22.53 -23.80
N MET A 51 -16.21 21.45 -24.35
CA MET A 51 -16.59 21.40 -25.77
C MET A 51 -17.80 22.28 -26.11
N LYS A 52 -18.71 22.53 -25.15
CA LYS A 52 -19.86 23.44 -25.35
C LYS A 52 -19.47 24.93 -25.36
N ALA A 53 -18.29 25.30 -24.86
CA ALA A 53 -17.81 26.68 -24.87
C ALA A 53 -17.08 27.08 -26.16
N VAL A 54 -16.80 26.13 -27.06
CA VAL A 54 -16.01 26.36 -28.29
C VAL A 54 -16.89 26.58 -29.53
N GLN A 55 -18.22 26.48 -29.42
CA GLN A 55 -19.14 26.64 -30.55
C GLN A 55 -20.15 27.78 -30.35
N THR A 56 -19.66 29.01 -30.32
CA THR A 56 -20.44 30.21 -30.66
C THR A 56 -19.62 31.15 -31.56
N LYS A 57 -19.77 30.93 -32.87
CA LYS A 57 -19.82 31.88 -34.00
C LYS A 57 -18.85 33.09 -34.05
N THR A 58 -17.90 32.97 -34.99
CA THR A 58 -17.55 33.93 -36.08
C THR A 58 -17.52 35.44 -35.80
N SER A 59 -16.35 36.05 -35.99
CA SER A 59 -16.10 37.11 -36.98
C SER A 59 -14.82 37.86 -36.58
N MET A 60 -13.72 37.70 -37.33
CA MET A 60 -12.70 38.74 -37.58
C MET A 60 -11.86 38.29 -38.79
N ASN A 61 -12.30 38.67 -39.99
CA ASN A 61 -11.40 38.80 -41.13
C ASN A 61 -10.43 39.95 -40.79
N GLY A 62 -9.14 39.66 -40.58
CA GLY A 62 -8.17 40.75 -40.43
C GLY A 62 -6.87 40.47 -39.70
N ILE A 63 -6.22 39.30 -39.84
CA ILE A 63 -4.79 39.16 -39.47
C ILE A 63 -4.08 38.15 -40.40
N THR A 64 -4.14 38.37 -41.71
CA THR A 64 -3.36 37.58 -42.70
C THR A 64 -2.25 38.38 -43.38
N LYS A 65 -1.85 39.53 -42.83
CA LYS A 65 -0.79 40.38 -43.42
C LYS A 65 0.49 40.54 -42.58
N LEU A 66 0.80 39.61 -41.66
CA LEU A 66 2.02 39.73 -40.83
C LEU A 66 2.94 38.49 -40.80
N PHE A 67 2.77 37.52 -41.71
CA PHE A 67 3.65 36.33 -41.73
C PHE A 67 4.13 35.91 -43.13
N THR A 68 4.35 36.86 -44.06
CA THR A 68 4.90 36.55 -45.40
C THR A 68 6.30 37.08 -45.65
N ASN A 69 7.13 37.24 -44.61
CA ASN A 69 8.55 37.58 -44.79
C ASN A 69 9.42 36.89 -43.74
N LEU A 70 9.60 35.58 -43.86
CA LEU A 70 10.73 34.87 -43.27
C LEU A 70 10.97 33.57 -44.05
N SER A 71 11.39 33.73 -45.30
CA SER A 71 12.06 32.67 -46.04
C SER A 71 13.46 32.51 -45.42
N LEU A 72 13.69 31.39 -44.74
CA LEU A 72 15.03 30.97 -44.32
C LEU A 72 15.81 30.59 -45.59
N THR A 73 16.63 31.52 -46.06
CA THR A 73 17.63 31.27 -47.09
C THR A 73 18.72 30.38 -46.51
N SER A 74 19.02 29.27 -47.17
CA SER A 74 20.20 28.45 -46.91
C SER A 74 21.44 29.20 -47.40
N SER A 75 22.11 29.94 -46.51
CA SER A 75 23.42 30.53 -46.81
C SER A 75 24.52 29.47 -46.64
N VAL A 76 24.98 28.96 -47.77
CA VAL A 76 26.29 28.34 -47.92
C VAL A 76 27.33 29.44 -47.69
N ILE A 77 28.15 29.29 -46.64
CA ILE A 77 29.37 30.07 -46.46
C ILE A 77 30.51 29.06 -46.35
N GLU A 78 31.24 28.89 -47.45
CA GLU A 78 32.57 28.29 -47.45
C GLU A 78 33.57 29.22 -46.76
N SER A 79 34.47 28.66 -45.96
CA SER A 79 35.67 29.34 -45.46
C SER A 79 36.72 28.29 -45.03
N PRO A 80 38.02 28.62 -44.98
CA PRO A 80 39.00 27.96 -45.82
C PRO A 80 39.88 26.95 -45.07
N LYS A 81 40.53 26.13 -45.87
CA LYS A 81 41.56 25.16 -45.49
C LYS A 81 42.66 25.80 -44.63
N ARG A 82 42.81 25.32 -43.39
CA ARG A 82 44.08 25.34 -42.67
C ARG A 82 44.25 24.05 -41.91
N ALA A 83 45.13 23.20 -42.44
CA ALA A 83 45.56 21.96 -41.83
C ALA A 83 46.39 22.26 -40.57
N PHE A 84 45.94 21.77 -39.43
CA PHE A 84 46.78 21.43 -38.30
C PHE A 84 46.40 20.02 -37.86
N LEU A 85 47.27 19.07 -38.18
CA LEU A 85 47.20 17.70 -37.70
C LEU A 85 47.41 17.71 -36.18
N ARG A 86 46.32 17.67 -35.42
CA ARG A 86 46.35 17.20 -34.03
C ARG A 86 45.82 15.79 -34.00
N SER A 87 46.74 14.85 -33.81
CA SER A 87 46.47 13.49 -33.37
C SER A 87 45.54 13.52 -32.14
N THR A 88 44.27 13.21 -32.33
CA THR A 88 43.35 12.89 -31.24
C THR A 88 43.41 11.38 -31.00
N PRO A 89 43.65 10.92 -29.76
CA PRO A 89 43.61 9.50 -29.46
C PRO A 89 42.19 9.00 -29.74
N THR A 90 42.11 7.89 -30.46
CA THR A 90 40.91 7.11 -30.69
C THR A 90 40.28 6.75 -29.34
N LEU A 91 39.32 7.57 -28.91
CA LEU A 91 38.38 7.15 -27.89
C LEU A 91 37.64 5.96 -28.49
N HIS A 92 38.01 4.77 -28.01
CA HIS A 92 37.25 3.56 -28.15
C HIS A 92 35.91 3.81 -27.45
N CYS A 93 34.99 4.48 -28.13
CA CYS A 93 33.60 4.53 -27.73
C CYS A 93 33.14 3.08 -27.70
N ALA A 94 33.11 2.50 -26.50
CA ALA A 94 32.41 1.26 -26.25
C ALA A 94 30.99 1.46 -26.76
N PHE A 95 30.67 0.80 -27.87
CA PHE A 95 29.30 0.68 -28.36
C PHE A 95 28.51 -0.13 -27.32
N ILE A 96 28.04 0.51 -26.25
CA ILE A 96 27.12 -0.07 -25.25
C ILE A 96 25.67 0.30 -25.61
N HIS A 97 25.35 0.34 -26.90
CA HIS A 97 23.97 0.38 -27.39
C HIS A 97 23.86 -0.55 -28.60
N LEU A 98 23.91 -1.87 -28.38
CA LEU A 98 23.04 -2.73 -29.19
C LEU A 98 21.62 -2.26 -28.87
N THR A 99 21.00 -1.57 -29.81
CA THR A 99 19.57 -1.27 -29.78
C THR A 99 18.83 -2.60 -29.77
N SER A 100 18.48 -3.08 -28.57
CA SER A 100 17.51 -4.16 -28.39
C SER A 100 16.32 -3.85 -29.29
N GLU A 101 15.88 -4.82 -30.11
CA GLU A 101 14.68 -4.71 -30.94
C GLU A 101 13.58 -4.01 -30.14
N ARG A 102 13.15 -2.82 -30.57
CA ARG A 102 11.97 -2.18 -29.98
C ARG A 102 10.77 -2.94 -30.52
N ARG A 103 10.34 -3.98 -29.81
CA ARG A 103 9.07 -4.66 -30.07
C ARG A 103 7.93 -3.77 -29.58
N ASP A 104 7.83 -2.59 -30.17
CA ASP A 104 7.09 -1.41 -29.72
C ASP A 104 5.77 -1.73 -28.98
N LEU A 105 4.70 -2.01 -29.72
CA LEU A 105 3.41 -2.43 -29.13
C LEU A 105 3.31 -3.94 -28.91
N MET A 106 4.19 -4.73 -29.53
CA MET A 106 4.14 -6.18 -29.43
C MET A 106 4.57 -6.71 -28.06
N GLU A 107 5.28 -5.92 -27.26
CA GLU A 107 5.61 -6.24 -25.86
C GLU A 107 4.39 -6.29 -24.92
N PHE A 108 3.23 -5.76 -25.34
CA PHE A 108 1.98 -5.84 -24.58
C PHE A 108 1.21 -7.13 -24.84
N PHE A 109 1.66 -7.97 -25.76
CA PHE A 109 1.02 -9.23 -26.08
C PHE A 109 1.98 -10.38 -25.79
N ASP A 110 1.44 -11.53 -25.38
CA ASP A 110 2.25 -12.74 -25.22
C ASP A 110 2.78 -13.18 -26.58
N ASP A 111 3.82 -14.01 -26.57
CA ASP A 111 4.41 -14.56 -27.78
C ASP A 111 3.31 -15.17 -28.67
N PRO A 112 3.29 -14.90 -29.99
CA PRO A 112 2.25 -15.41 -30.89
C PRO A 112 2.07 -16.94 -30.85
N LYS A 113 3.11 -17.65 -30.41
CA LYS A 113 3.10 -19.11 -30.22
C LYS A 113 2.24 -19.57 -29.04
N ASN A 114 1.91 -18.68 -28.10
CA ASN A 114 1.15 -18.97 -26.90
C ASN A 114 -0.33 -18.62 -27.04
N TRP A 115 -0.73 -17.97 -28.13
CA TRP A 115 -2.13 -17.65 -28.39
C TRP A 115 -2.98 -18.93 -28.53
N GLY A 116 -4.13 -18.95 -27.87
CA GLY A 116 -5.06 -20.09 -27.88
C GLY A 116 -4.66 -21.29 -27.01
N LYS A 117 -3.52 -21.23 -26.30
CA LYS A 117 -3.14 -22.28 -25.33
C LYS A 117 -3.79 -22.00 -23.98
N SER A 118 -4.46 -23.00 -23.41
CA SER A 118 -5.06 -22.92 -22.07
C SER A 118 -4.02 -22.85 -20.96
N GLU A 119 -2.89 -23.54 -21.13
CA GLU A 119 -1.82 -23.64 -20.13
C GLU A 119 -0.46 -23.23 -20.72
N VAL A 120 0.08 -22.14 -20.19
CA VAL A 120 1.47 -21.71 -20.45
C VAL A 120 2.32 -22.13 -19.25
N ARG A 121 3.38 -22.90 -19.50
CA ARG A 121 4.34 -23.30 -18.46
C ARG A 121 5.10 -22.08 -17.96
N VAL A 122 4.96 -21.76 -16.68
CA VAL A 122 5.64 -20.63 -16.03
C VAL A 122 6.47 -21.07 -14.85
N GLY A 123 7.57 -20.34 -14.62
CA GLY A 123 8.48 -20.59 -13.52
C GLY A 123 7.93 -20.16 -12.16
N ARG A 124 8.77 -20.31 -11.14
CA ARG A 124 8.54 -19.88 -9.75
C ARG A 124 8.66 -18.36 -9.62
N SER A 125 7.98 -17.77 -8.64
CA SER A 125 8.20 -16.38 -8.23
C SER A 125 9.56 -16.17 -7.56
N TRP A 126 10.12 -14.96 -7.66
CA TRP A 126 11.38 -14.60 -7.03
C TRP A 126 11.30 -14.65 -5.49
N LYS A 127 12.23 -15.36 -4.84
CA LYS A 127 12.34 -15.38 -3.36
C LYS A 127 13.08 -14.15 -2.86
N LYS A 128 12.80 -13.76 -1.61
CA LYS A 128 13.50 -12.63 -0.99
C LYS A 128 15.01 -12.88 -0.88
N ASP A 129 15.41 -14.10 -0.53
CA ASP A 129 16.82 -14.44 -0.32
C ASP A 129 17.64 -14.36 -1.61
N GLU A 130 17.08 -14.79 -2.74
CA GLU A 130 17.70 -14.68 -4.07
C GLU A 130 17.90 -13.22 -4.48
N LEU A 131 16.92 -12.36 -4.18
CA LEU A 131 16.95 -10.94 -4.51
C LEU A 131 17.91 -10.15 -3.60
N ARG A 132 18.16 -10.60 -2.36
CA ARG A 132 19.17 -9.99 -1.47
C ARG A 132 20.59 -10.14 -2.01
N LEU A 133 20.86 -11.19 -2.78
CA LEU A 133 22.18 -11.44 -3.38
C LEU A 133 22.44 -10.57 -4.63
N LYS A 134 21.42 -9.88 -5.17
CA LYS A 134 21.55 -9.09 -6.39
C LYS A 134 21.90 -7.63 -6.12
N SER A 135 22.61 -7.02 -7.06
CA SER A 135 22.97 -5.59 -7.03
C SER A 135 21.73 -4.70 -7.22
N ASN A 136 21.78 -3.44 -6.75
CA ASN A 136 20.66 -2.50 -6.94
C ASN A 136 20.39 -2.19 -8.42
N SER A 137 21.42 -2.17 -9.27
CA SER A 137 21.27 -1.97 -10.71
C SER A 137 20.54 -3.13 -11.38
N ASP A 138 20.82 -4.37 -10.96
CA ASP A 138 20.12 -5.55 -11.48
C ASP A 138 18.69 -5.65 -10.98
N LEU A 139 18.43 -5.29 -9.72
CA LEU A 139 17.05 -5.20 -9.20
C LEU A 139 16.22 -4.15 -9.97
N HIS A 140 16.84 -3.02 -10.32
CA HIS A 140 16.18 -1.98 -11.12
C HIS A 140 15.83 -2.50 -12.53
N LYS A 141 16.76 -3.21 -13.20
CA LYS A 141 16.47 -3.85 -14.50
C LYS A 141 15.37 -4.91 -14.37
N LEU A 142 15.45 -5.76 -13.35
CA LEU A 142 14.47 -6.81 -13.09
C LEU A 142 13.07 -6.24 -12.85
N TRP A 143 12.96 -5.11 -12.15
CA TRP A 143 11.69 -4.42 -11.96
C TRP A 143 11.01 -4.09 -13.30
N PHE A 144 11.76 -3.60 -14.29
CA PHE A 144 11.19 -3.31 -15.62
C PHE A 144 10.80 -4.58 -16.37
N VAL A 145 11.57 -5.65 -16.28
CA VAL A 145 11.20 -6.94 -16.89
C VAL A 145 9.87 -7.43 -16.30
N LEU A 146 9.72 -7.42 -14.98
CA LEU A 146 8.48 -7.79 -14.29
C LEU A 146 7.31 -6.84 -14.59
N LEU A 147 7.59 -5.56 -14.74
CA LEU A 147 6.58 -4.56 -15.06
C LEU A 147 6.01 -4.76 -16.47
N LYS A 148 6.86 -5.05 -17.45
CA LYS A 148 6.42 -5.35 -18.82
C LYS A 148 5.56 -6.60 -18.86
N GLU A 149 6.01 -7.66 -18.22
CA GLU A 149 5.27 -8.89 -18.05
C GLU A 149 3.90 -8.65 -17.39
N ARG A 150 3.85 -7.89 -16.29
CA ARG A 150 2.59 -7.53 -15.64
C ARG A 150 1.66 -6.76 -16.57
N ASN A 151 2.17 -5.81 -17.33
CA ASN A 151 1.36 -5.02 -18.26
C ASN A 151 0.78 -5.90 -19.39
N MET A 152 1.59 -6.82 -19.92
CA MET A 152 1.17 -7.81 -20.91
C MET A 152 0.08 -8.76 -20.38
N LEU A 153 0.16 -9.16 -19.10
CA LEU A 153 -0.88 -9.99 -18.49
C LEU A 153 -2.16 -9.22 -18.21
N MET A 154 -2.07 -7.94 -17.82
CA MET A 154 -3.25 -7.09 -17.61
C MET A 154 -4.00 -6.80 -18.91
N THR A 155 -3.29 -6.60 -20.04
CA THR A 155 -3.92 -6.44 -21.36
C THR A 155 -4.63 -7.72 -21.78
N MET A 156 -4.01 -8.89 -21.56
CA MET A 156 -4.62 -10.18 -21.83
C MET A 156 -5.83 -10.45 -20.93
N GLU A 157 -5.77 -10.09 -19.65
CA GLU A 157 -6.88 -10.25 -18.70
C GLU A 157 -8.10 -9.43 -19.14
N GLU A 158 -7.88 -8.19 -19.56
CA GLU A 158 -8.95 -7.33 -20.06
C GLU A 158 -9.50 -7.82 -21.40
N ALA A 159 -8.65 -8.35 -22.30
CA ALA A 159 -9.09 -8.96 -23.55
C ALA A 159 -9.98 -10.19 -23.31
N CYS A 160 -9.58 -11.09 -22.40
CA CYS A 160 -10.38 -12.26 -22.03
C CYS A 160 -11.72 -11.84 -21.40
N LYS A 161 -11.73 -10.85 -20.51
CA LYS A 161 -12.97 -10.31 -19.93
C LYS A 161 -13.91 -9.74 -20.99
N ASN A 162 -13.38 -9.01 -21.98
CA ASN A 162 -14.20 -8.44 -23.06
C ASN A 162 -14.73 -9.51 -24.03
N ALA A 163 -14.01 -10.63 -24.18
CA ALA A 163 -14.41 -11.77 -24.98
C ALA A 163 -15.28 -12.78 -24.21
N ASP A 164 -15.56 -12.53 -22.92
CA ASP A 164 -16.19 -13.49 -22.00
C ASP A 164 -15.48 -14.86 -21.93
N GLU A 165 -14.16 -14.85 -22.08
CA GLU A 165 -13.28 -16.03 -22.02
C GLU A 165 -12.58 -16.17 -20.67
N ILE A 166 -12.24 -17.42 -20.31
CA ILE A 166 -11.48 -17.71 -19.10
C ILE A 166 -10.01 -17.32 -19.31
N PHE A 167 -9.46 -16.55 -18.39
CA PHE A 167 -8.06 -16.13 -18.46
C PHE A 167 -7.11 -17.33 -18.40
N PRO A 168 -6.18 -17.48 -19.37
CA PRO A 168 -5.21 -18.55 -19.36
C PRO A 168 -4.19 -18.33 -18.24
N ASN A 169 -4.08 -19.30 -17.32
CA ASN A 169 -3.13 -19.33 -16.21
C ASN A 169 -3.09 -18.04 -15.32
N PRO A 170 -4.13 -17.77 -14.50
CA PRO A 170 -4.18 -16.63 -13.59
C PRO A 170 -3.05 -16.59 -12.56
N GLU A 171 -2.48 -17.76 -12.21
CA GLU A 171 -1.37 -17.84 -11.26
C GLU A 171 -0.12 -17.08 -11.73
N ARG A 172 0.05 -16.90 -13.05
CA ARG A 172 1.17 -16.15 -13.62
C ARG A 172 1.16 -14.71 -13.12
N LEU A 173 -0.01 -14.07 -13.08
CA LEU A 173 -0.18 -12.71 -12.57
C LEU A 173 0.15 -12.63 -11.09
N ASP A 174 -0.32 -13.59 -10.28
CA ASP A 174 -0.02 -13.66 -8.85
C ASP A 174 1.47 -13.86 -8.57
N LYS A 175 2.15 -14.71 -9.36
CA LYS A 175 3.60 -14.96 -9.25
C LYS A 175 4.41 -13.70 -9.57
N VAL A 176 4.01 -12.93 -10.58
CA VAL A 176 4.63 -11.64 -10.94
C VAL A 176 4.39 -10.61 -9.84
N GLN A 177 3.15 -10.48 -9.37
CA GLN A 177 2.79 -9.56 -8.30
C GLN A 177 3.54 -9.87 -7.00
N GLY A 178 3.64 -11.14 -6.62
CA GLY A 178 4.44 -11.58 -5.47
C GLY A 178 5.93 -11.26 -5.63
N SER A 179 6.48 -11.44 -6.84
CA SER A 179 7.88 -11.09 -7.13
C SER A 179 8.12 -9.57 -7.03
N MET A 180 7.21 -8.74 -7.55
CA MET A 180 7.29 -7.28 -7.44
C MET A 180 7.22 -6.82 -5.98
N SER A 181 6.30 -7.36 -5.18
CA SER A 181 6.19 -7.04 -3.75
C SER A 181 7.42 -7.48 -2.95
N ASN A 182 8.03 -8.61 -3.30
CA ASN A 182 9.29 -9.04 -2.69
C ASN A 182 10.46 -8.11 -3.04
N LEU A 183 10.57 -7.68 -4.30
CA LEU A 183 11.59 -6.73 -4.75
C LEU A 183 11.45 -5.39 -4.02
N GLU A 184 10.24 -4.83 -3.96
CA GLU A 184 9.95 -3.59 -3.24
C GLU A 184 10.30 -3.71 -1.74
N SER A 185 9.98 -4.84 -1.11
CA SER A 185 10.32 -5.11 0.29
C SER A 185 11.82 -5.05 0.54
N ILE A 186 12.65 -5.57 -0.37
CA ILE A 186 14.11 -5.62 -0.21
C ILE A 186 14.73 -4.25 -0.44
N VAL A 187 14.26 -3.51 -1.44
CA VAL A 187 14.71 -2.14 -1.67
C VAL A 187 14.35 -1.27 -0.45
N ARG A 188 13.16 -1.46 0.13
CA ARG A 188 12.76 -0.79 1.38
C ARG A 188 13.63 -1.20 2.58
N GLU A 189 13.92 -2.49 2.72
CA GLU A 189 14.82 -3.04 3.76
C GLU A 189 16.21 -2.40 3.68
N ARG A 190 16.80 -2.36 2.48
CA ARG A 190 18.12 -1.73 2.22
C ARG A 190 18.11 -0.23 2.53
N ASN A 191 17.12 0.50 2.04
CA ASN A 191 17.00 1.94 2.29
C ASN A 191 16.80 2.24 3.77
N ARG A 192 16.01 1.43 4.48
CA ARG A 192 15.81 1.57 5.92
C ARG A 192 17.10 1.35 6.69
N ALA A 193 17.87 0.31 6.34
CA ALA A 193 19.15 0.03 6.98
C ALA A 193 20.16 1.17 6.76
N TYR A 194 20.24 1.69 5.53
CA TYR A 194 21.09 2.84 5.20
C TYR A 194 20.74 4.08 6.03
N HIS A 195 19.47 4.51 6.01
CA HIS A 195 19.06 5.70 6.76
C HIS A 195 19.21 5.53 8.28
N LEU A 196 19.00 4.32 8.81
CA LEU A 196 19.17 4.07 10.23
C LEU A 196 20.63 4.23 10.67
N LEU A 197 21.58 3.92 9.80
CA LEU A 197 23.01 4.10 10.06
C LEU A 197 23.44 5.56 9.90
N GLU A 198 22.96 6.26 8.87
CA GLU A 198 23.37 7.63 8.56
C GLU A 198 22.70 8.69 9.46
N THR A 199 21.38 8.59 9.66
CA THR A 199 20.60 9.62 10.39
C THR A 199 19.98 9.10 11.68
N GLY A 200 19.95 7.78 11.90
CA GLY A 200 19.19 7.17 13.00
C GLY A 200 17.68 7.07 12.73
N GLU A 201 17.22 7.48 11.56
CA GLU A 201 15.80 7.43 11.17
C GLU A 201 15.55 6.36 10.10
N THR A 202 14.29 5.98 9.88
CA THR A 202 13.93 4.93 8.90
C THR A 202 13.98 5.44 7.45
N GLY A 203 13.90 6.76 7.24
CA GLY A 203 13.76 7.40 5.92
C GLY A 203 12.44 7.12 5.20
N GLU A 204 11.48 6.52 5.89
CA GLU A 204 10.07 6.50 5.46
C GLU A 204 9.42 7.86 5.66
N ARG A 205 8.27 8.07 5.02
CA ARG A 205 7.50 9.31 5.16
C ARG A 205 7.19 9.58 6.64
N PRO A 206 7.60 10.72 7.20
CA PRO A 206 7.43 10.98 8.62
C PRO A 206 5.94 11.10 8.97
N GLY A 207 5.58 10.58 10.13
CA GLY A 207 4.21 10.63 10.62
C GLY A 207 4.13 10.65 12.13
N LYS A 208 2.98 11.04 12.66
CA LYS A 208 2.75 11.10 14.11
C LYS A 208 1.31 10.77 14.45
N PHE A 209 1.09 10.25 15.66
CA PHE A 209 -0.26 10.04 16.15
C PHE A 209 -0.91 11.35 16.55
N VAL A 210 -2.07 11.64 15.97
CA VAL A 210 -2.85 12.85 16.24
C VAL A 210 -4.31 12.48 16.46
N TYR A 211 -5.03 13.30 17.21
CA TYR A 211 -6.46 13.16 17.37
C TYR A 211 -7.20 13.91 16.25
N ASN A 212 -8.20 13.26 15.66
CA ASN A 212 -9.15 13.94 14.78
C ASN A 212 -10.15 14.79 15.59
N CYS A 213 -11.03 15.49 14.89
CA CYS A 213 -12.11 16.28 15.50
C CYS A 213 -13.06 15.47 16.41
N LEU A 214 -13.20 14.17 16.18
CA LEU A 214 -14.02 13.25 16.99
C LEU A 214 -13.26 12.68 18.21
N GLY A 215 -11.98 12.99 18.36
CA GLY A 215 -11.10 12.48 19.42
C GLY A 215 -10.62 11.05 19.25
N ILE A 216 -10.71 10.51 18.04
CA ILE A 216 -10.12 9.24 17.66
C ILE A 216 -8.68 9.48 17.22
N ARG A 217 -7.74 8.74 17.80
CA ARG A 217 -6.33 8.80 17.44
C ARG A 217 -6.08 8.11 16.11
N PHE A 218 -5.44 8.80 15.17
CA PHE A 218 -5.02 8.24 13.89
C PHE A 218 -3.57 8.60 13.58
N TYR A 219 -2.93 7.83 12.70
CA TYR A 219 -1.56 8.10 12.26
C TYR A 219 -1.59 9.13 11.12
N TYR A 220 -1.14 10.34 11.41
CA TYR A 220 -1.05 11.42 10.43
C TYR A 220 0.29 11.37 9.69
N GLN A 221 0.24 11.12 8.39
CA GLN A 221 1.41 11.13 7.50
C GLN A 221 1.69 12.56 7.00
N MET A 222 2.82 13.14 7.41
CA MET A 222 3.19 14.51 7.10
C MET A 222 3.56 14.64 5.62
N GLY A 223 3.06 15.68 4.96
CA GLY A 223 3.38 15.99 3.56
C GLY A 223 4.44 17.09 3.45
N GLN A 224 5.06 17.20 2.27
CA GLN A 224 5.95 18.31 1.95
C GLN A 224 5.12 19.55 1.56
N TYR A 225 5.55 20.73 2.01
CA TYR A 225 4.92 22.01 1.70
C TYR A 225 6.01 23.03 1.36
N SER A 226 5.75 23.90 0.38
CA SER A 226 6.68 24.97 -0.01
C SER A 226 6.73 26.11 1.02
N ILE A 227 5.64 26.32 1.76
CA ILE A 227 5.49 27.41 2.74
C ILE A 227 5.60 26.83 4.16
N PRO A 228 6.32 27.51 5.08
CA PRO A 228 6.35 27.13 6.48
C PRO A 228 4.95 26.97 7.09
N LYS A 229 4.83 26.02 8.02
CA LYS A 229 3.54 25.60 8.58
C LYS A 229 2.72 26.77 9.18
N PHE A 230 3.37 27.66 9.92
CA PHE A 230 2.70 28.76 10.63
C PHE A 230 2.03 29.79 9.71
N ILE A 231 2.50 29.93 8.46
CA ILE A 231 1.91 30.83 7.45
C ILE A 231 0.85 30.10 6.61
N ASN A 232 0.85 28.77 6.62
CA ASN A 232 0.01 27.97 5.74
C ASN A 232 -1.44 27.88 6.24
N THR A 233 -2.24 28.89 5.91
CA THR A 233 -3.67 28.97 6.27
C THR A 233 -4.48 27.78 5.75
N LYS A 234 -4.17 27.28 4.54
CA LYS A 234 -4.83 26.11 3.94
C LYS A 234 -4.60 24.85 4.79
N TRP A 235 -3.39 24.69 5.33
CA TRP A 235 -3.06 23.57 6.20
C TRP A 235 -3.92 23.59 7.47
N TYR A 236 -3.99 24.73 8.17
CA TYR A 236 -4.80 24.84 9.39
C TYR A 236 -6.30 24.63 9.16
N LYS A 237 -6.83 25.09 8.02
CA LYS A 237 -8.23 24.87 7.64
C LYS A 237 -8.58 23.40 7.40
N THR A 238 -7.62 22.62 6.90
CA THR A 238 -7.84 21.21 6.53
C THR A 238 -7.47 20.23 7.63
N HIS A 239 -6.45 20.55 8.43
CA HIS A 239 -5.89 19.68 9.47
C HIS A 239 -6.37 20.13 10.85
N LEU A 240 -7.67 19.95 11.09
CA LEU A 240 -8.31 20.21 12.38
C LEU A 240 -7.92 19.11 13.38
N PHE A 241 -6.75 19.29 13.96
CA PHE A 241 -6.22 18.41 14.99
C PHE A 241 -6.73 18.83 16.36
N GLY A 242 -7.14 17.83 17.14
CA GLY A 242 -7.70 18.03 18.47
C GLY A 242 -9.21 17.91 18.49
N PHE A 243 -9.71 17.71 19.69
CA PHE A 243 -11.12 17.47 19.96
C PHE A 243 -11.48 18.05 21.31
N GLY A 244 -12.74 18.41 21.46
CA GLY A 244 -13.24 19.02 22.67
C GLY A 244 -14.75 19.00 22.75
N GLY A 245 -15.29 19.67 23.76
CA GLY A 245 -16.73 19.76 23.97
C GLY A 245 -17.36 18.52 24.62
N TYR A 246 -18.59 18.71 25.09
CA TYR A 246 -19.36 17.66 25.76
C TYR A 246 -19.82 16.57 24.78
N ALA A 247 -20.27 16.96 23.58
CA ALA A 247 -20.74 16.03 22.56
C ALA A 247 -19.67 14.99 22.19
N THR A 248 -18.44 15.42 21.95
CA THR A 248 -17.33 14.53 21.60
C THR A 248 -16.96 13.59 22.75
N ARG A 249 -16.95 14.09 23.99
CA ARG A 249 -16.73 13.23 25.18
C ARG A 249 -17.82 12.17 25.34
N LYS A 250 -19.09 12.54 25.14
CA LYS A 250 -20.22 11.60 25.16
C LYS A 250 -20.09 10.56 24.05
N PHE A 251 -19.75 10.98 22.83
CA PHE A 251 -19.47 10.08 21.71
C PHE A 251 -18.36 9.08 22.03
N LEU A 252 -17.21 9.54 22.53
CA LEU A 252 -16.08 8.67 22.89
C LEU A 252 -16.46 7.66 23.98
N ARG A 253 -17.29 8.05 24.96
CA ARG A 253 -17.81 7.14 26.00
C ARG A 253 -18.64 6.02 25.37
N LEU A 254 -19.66 6.38 24.58
CA LEU A 254 -20.53 5.43 23.89
C LEU A 254 -19.76 4.53 22.92
N TYR A 255 -18.76 5.09 22.23
CA TYR A 255 -17.89 4.33 21.34
C TYR A 255 -17.07 3.27 22.10
N ARG A 256 -16.50 3.62 23.25
CA ARG A 256 -15.81 2.65 24.12
C ARG A 256 -16.75 1.58 24.66
N GLU A 257 -17.95 1.96 25.08
CA GLU A 257 -19.00 1.02 25.51
C GLU A 257 -19.36 0.05 24.37
N GLN A 258 -19.49 0.54 23.13
CA GLN A 258 -19.74 -0.28 21.95
C GLN A 258 -18.58 -1.25 21.66
N LEU A 259 -17.33 -0.79 21.73
CA LEU A 259 -16.15 -1.65 21.56
C LEU A 259 -16.10 -2.74 22.65
N TRP A 260 -16.39 -2.38 23.90
CA TRP A 260 -16.45 -3.33 25.00
C TRP A 260 -17.59 -4.36 24.80
N ASN A 261 -18.77 -3.90 24.36
CA ASN A 261 -19.88 -4.76 23.96
C ASN A 261 -19.49 -5.75 22.86
N LYS A 262 -18.79 -5.29 21.83
CA LYS A 262 -18.32 -6.14 20.72
C LYS A 262 -17.29 -7.17 21.23
N LYS A 263 -16.32 -6.75 22.03
CA LYS A 263 -15.30 -7.63 22.62
C LYS A 263 -15.92 -8.71 23.51
N ARG A 264 -16.84 -8.32 24.41
CA ARG A 264 -17.56 -9.24 25.29
C ARG A 264 -18.41 -10.24 24.51
N LYS A 265 -19.21 -9.78 23.53
CA LYS A 265 -19.99 -10.67 22.66
C LYS A 265 -19.09 -11.65 21.90
N SER A 266 -17.92 -11.20 21.42
CA SER A 266 -16.95 -12.08 20.77
C SER A 266 -16.41 -13.16 21.70
N ARG A 267 -16.03 -12.81 22.93
CA ARG A 267 -15.61 -13.77 23.97
C ARG A 267 -16.70 -14.80 24.26
N THR A 268 -17.96 -14.36 24.40
CA THR A 268 -19.09 -15.27 24.60
C THR A 268 -19.30 -16.20 23.39
N ARG A 269 -19.19 -15.70 22.16
CA ARG A 269 -19.27 -16.51 20.93
C ARG A 269 -18.15 -17.55 20.89
N ASN A 270 -16.90 -17.16 21.15
CA ASN A 270 -15.76 -18.07 21.20
C ASN A 270 -15.94 -19.12 22.29
N LYS A 271 -16.37 -18.71 23.49
CA LYS A 271 -16.67 -19.63 24.61
C LYS A 271 -17.74 -20.66 24.25
N ASN A 272 -18.84 -20.22 23.63
CA ASN A 272 -19.91 -21.11 23.18
C ASN A 272 -19.44 -22.04 22.04
N ARG A 273 -18.57 -21.55 21.14
CA ARG A 273 -17.97 -22.34 20.07
C ARG A 273 -17.08 -23.46 20.64
N VAL A 274 -16.22 -23.15 21.61
CA VAL A 274 -15.39 -24.13 22.32
C VAL A 274 -16.28 -25.15 23.04
N ALA A 275 -17.31 -24.72 23.76
CA ALA A 275 -18.24 -25.62 24.43
C ALA A 275 -18.94 -26.58 23.44
N MET A 276 -19.35 -26.07 22.27
CA MET A 276 -19.93 -26.89 21.21
C MET A 276 -18.92 -27.90 20.64
N LEU A 277 -17.66 -27.50 20.45
CA LEU A 277 -16.61 -28.38 19.94
C LEU A 277 -16.36 -29.55 20.90
N ILE A 278 -16.19 -29.27 22.20
CA ILE A 278 -16.02 -30.30 23.24
C ILE A 278 -17.25 -31.24 23.28
N ARG A 279 -18.45 -30.67 23.16
CA ARG A 279 -19.70 -31.44 23.17
C ARG A 279 -19.85 -32.36 21.97
N LYS A 280 -19.45 -31.91 20.77
CA LYS A 280 -19.62 -32.65 19.52
C LYS A 280 -18.48 -33.65 19.27
N PHE A 281 -17.29 -33.31 19.72
CA PHE A 281 -16.07 -34.10 19.54
C PHE A 281 -15.45 -34.37 20.91
N PRO A 282 -15.81 -35.49 21.57
CA PRO A 282 -15.30 -35.81 22.89
C PRO A 282 -13.79 -36.13 22.90
N ASN A 283 -13.25 -36.65 21.79
CA ASN A 283 -11.82 -36.96 21.61
C ASN A 283 -11.05 -35.77 20.99
N LEU A 284 -11.55 -34.55 21.16
CA LEU A 284 -10.93 -33.35 20.61
C LEU A 284 -9.64 -33.02 21.36
N ASP A 285 -8.57 -32.80 20.61
CA ASP A 285 -7.32 -32.29 21.18
C ASP A 285 -7.53 -30.88 21.77
N LEU A 286 -7.22 -30.75 23.06
CA LEU A 286 -7.46 -29.52 23.81
C LEU A 286 -6.35 -28.48 23.58
N GLU A 287 -5.15 -28.91 23.18
CA GLU A 287 -4.03 -28.00 22.90
C GLU A 287 -4.29 -27.16 21.66
N THR A 288 -4.66 -27.80 20.54
CA THR A 288 -5.05 -27.10 19.31
C THR A 288 -6.22 -26.13 19.49
N VAL A 289 -7.18 -26.44 20.38
CA VAL A 289 -8.30 -25.54 20.70
C VAL A 289 -7.84 -24.32 21.47
N LYS A 290 -6.89 -24.49 22.41
CA LYS A 290 -6.30 -23.41 23.20
C LYS A 290 -5.49 -22.47 22.32
N GLU A 291 -4.72 -23.01 21.36
CA GLU A 291 -3.98 -22.21 20.36
C GLU A 291 -4.92 -21.36 19.50
N ARG A 292 -6.03 -21.95 19.04
CA ARG A 292 -6.99 -21.26 18.17
C ARG A 292 -7.86 -20.24 18.90
N PHE A 293 -8.09 -20.41 20.20
CA PHE A 293 -8.92 -19.53 21.03
C PHE A 293 -8.20 -19.07 22.31
N PRO A 294 -7.15 -18.23 22.19
CA PRO A 294 -6.34 -17.82 23.35
C PRO A 294 -7.12 -16.96 24.36
N ASP A 295 -8.19 -16.29 23.91
CA ASP A 295 -9.06 -15.46 24.76
C ASP A 295 -9.95 -16.26 25.73
N VAL A 296 -10.07 -17.58 25.54
CA VAL A 296 -11.03 -18.43 26.26
C VAL A 296 -10.29 -19.45 27.12
N ASP A 297 -10.62 -19.48 28.40
CA ASP A 297 -10.18 -20.52 29.33
C ASP A 297 -10.91 -21.84 29.03
N VAL A 298 -10.22 -22.77 28.33
CA VAL A 298 -10.76 -24.04 27.84
C VAL A 298 -11.13 -25.00 28.97
N GLU A 299 -10.35 -25.05 30.04
CA GLU A 299 -10.60 -25.92 31.20
C GLU A 299 -11.90 -25.52 31.92
N LYS A 300 -12.11 -24.22 32.08
CA LYS A 300 -13.37 -23.68 32.61
C LYS A 300 -14.56 -23.95 31.70
N VAL A 301 -14.35 -24.07 30.39
CA VAL A 301 -15.42 -24.42 29.45
C VAL A 301 -15.75 -25.91 29.50
N LYS A 302 -14.74 -26.78 29.61
CA LYS A 302 -14.90 -28.24 29.71
C LYS A 302 -15.77 -28.65 30.89
N THR A 303 -15.57 -28.01 32.04
CA THR A 303 -16.37 -28.24 33.26
C THR A 303 -17.80 -27.69 33.16
N SER A 304 -18.07 -26.80 32.20
CA SER A 304 -19.37 -26.13 32.07
C SER A 304 -20.47 -27.07 31.55
N LYS A 305 -21.70 -26.86 32.01
CA LYS A 305 -22.89 -27.65 31.58
C LYS A 305 -23.09 -27.65 30.05
N LYS A 306 -22.67 -26.59 29.36
CA LYS A 306 -22.83 -26.45 27.90
C LYS A 306 -21.86 -27.32 27.10
N ALA A 307 -20.75 -27.75 27.71
CA ALA A 307 -19.76 -28.61 27.08
C ALA A 307 -20.04 -30.11 27.32
N ARG A 308 -20.90 -30.44 28.29
CA ARG A 308 -21.30 -31.81 28.55
C ARG A 308 -22.17 -32.33 27.40
N GLY A 309 -21.80 -33.48 26.85
CA GLY A 309 -22.64 -34.24 25.91
C GLY A 309 -23.87 -34.82 26.60
N HIS A 310 -24.88 -35.20 25.82
CA HIS A 310 -25.93 -36.06 26.32
C HIS A 310 -25.33 -37.46 26.47
N ILE A 311 -25.19 -37.90 27.72
CA ILE A 311 -24.87 -39.30 28.02
C ILE A 311 -26.19 -40.05 27.88
N VAL A 312 -26.30 -40.93 26.89
CA VAL A 312 -27.36 -41.95 26.88
C VAL A 312 -26.93 -42.97 27.93
N PRO A 313 -27.69 -43.19 29.01
CA PRO A 313 -27.37 -44.25 29.94
C PRO A 313 -27.39 -45.58 29.16
N VAL A 314 -26.28 -46.32 29.28
CA VAL A 314 -26.13 -47.69 28.78
C VAL A 314 -26.91 -48.63 29.68
#